data_AF-A0A496AMV3-F1
#
_entry.id   AF-A0A496AMV3-F1
#
_cell.length_a   1.000
_cell.length_b   1.000
_cell.length_c   1.000
_cell.angle_alpha   90.00
_cell.angle_beta   90.00
_cell.angle_gamma   90.00
#
_symmetry.space_group_name_H-M   'P 1'
#
loop_
_entity.id
_entity.type
_entity.pdbx_description
1 polymer ?
#
loop_
_entity_poly.entity_id
_entity_poly.type
_entity_poly.pdbx_seq_one_letter_code
_entity_poly.pdbx_strand_id
1 'polypeptide(L)'
;MESNKNKVGSVKLNLTEAFFFATLLCILRFCYFNNVSRPGAVCAPDVLVTFGIGQKQRHTYKVWEEGKVPDFVMEFSSKTTYQNDLTDKMTLYAQLGIPNYLLYDAEALYLPSPLMGFQLVKGVYVPIPPGVDGSIHSDILGLDFHIRERRLEVYDSVREQWLQTPAETAEAEVARLQAELAHWLE
;
A
#
# COMPACT_ATOMS: atom_id res chain seq x y z
N MET A 1 39.88 -25.17 -25.94
CA MET A 1 39.78 -23.70 -25.83
C MET A 1 38.32 -23.37 -25.63
N GLU A 2 37.91 -23.35 -24.37
CA GLU A 2 36.51 -23.40 -23.97
C GLU A 2 36.04 -21.99 -23.60
N SER A 3 34.89 -21.62 -24.17
CA SER A 3 34.30 -20.29 -24.07
C SER A 3 33.82 -20.01 -22.64
N ASN A 4 34.35 -18.99 -21.98
CA ASN A 4 33.85 -18.55 -20.69
C ASN A 4 32.72 -17.52 -20.90
N LYS A 5 31.46 -18.00 -20.86
CA LYS A 5 30.27 -17.16 -20.83
C LYS A 5 30.07 -16.69 -19.38
N ASN A 6 30.41 -15.45 -19.09
CA ASN A 6 30.02 -14.80 -17.83
C ASN A 6 28.49 -14.70 -17.78
N LYS A 7 27.85 -15.64 -17.09
CA LYS A 7 26.48 -15.50 -16.59
C LYS A 7 26.49 -14.38 -15.56
N VAL A 8 25.87 -13.25 -15.91
CA VAL A 8 25.42 -12.27 -14.93
C VAL A 8 24.40 -12.99 -14.06
N GLY A 9 24.79 -13.30 -12.83
CA GLY A 9 23.93 -13.93 -11.85
C GLY A 9 22.75 -13.02 -11.54
N SER A 10 21.55 -13.55 -11.70
CA SER A 10 20.33 -12.93 -11.19
C SER A 10 20.44 -12.84 -9.67
N VAL A 11 20.51 -11.61 -9.15
CA VAL A 11 20.38 -11.34 -7.73
C VAL A 11 18.95 -11.67 -7.34
N LYS A 12 18.76 -12.82 -6.68
CA LYS A 12 17.51 -13.16 -6.00
C LYS A 12 17.41 -12.27 -4.76
N LEU A 13 16.47 -11.33 -4.77
CA LEU A 13 16.06 -10.61 -3.58
C LEU A 13 15.37 -11.60 -2.63
N ASN A 14 16.03 -11.91 -1.51
CA ASN A 14 15.42 -12.62 -0.38
C ASN A 14 14.59 -11.60 0.40
N LEU A 15 13.27 -11.65 0.24
CA LEU A 15 12.29 -10.81 0.93
C LEU A 15 11.82 -11.41 2.27
N THR A 16 12.60 -12.30 2.89
CA THR A 16 12.04 -13.23 3.88
C THR A 16 12.09 -12.80 5.35
N GLU A 17 12.72 -11.69 5.76
CA GLU A 17 12.88 -11.44 7.22
C GLU A 17 12.52 -10.05 7.77
N ALA A 18 11.77 -9.22 7.04
CA ALA A 18 11.23 -7.96 7.60
C ALA A 18 9.67 -7.88 7.66
N PHE A 19 8.97 -8.95 7.33
CA PHE A 19 7.49 -8.95 7.22
C PHE A 19 6.86 -10.15 7.95
N PHE A 20 7.17 -10.35 9.22
CA PHE A 20 6.44 -11.33 10.02
C PHE A 20 5.11 -10.72 10.48
N PHE A 21 4.04 -10.97 9.69
CA PHE A 21 2.60 -10.76 9.96
C PHE A 21 1.85 -9.50 9.44
N ALA A 22 2.29 -8.85 8.37
CA ALA A 22 1.36 -8.06 7.53
C ALA A 22 1.29 -8.68 6.14
N THR A 23 0.13 -9.26 5.84
CA THR A 23 -0.15 -9.97 4.60
C THR A 23 -0.16 -8.97 3.46
N LEU A 24 0.75 -9.17 2.49
CA LEU A 24 0.60 -8.79 1.08
C LEU A 24 0.12 -7.35 0.80
N LEU A 25 1.07 -6.41 0.72
CA LEU A 25 0.88 -5.23 -0.13
C LEU A 25 0.79 -5.72 -1.58
N CYS A 26 -0.43 -5.91 -2.07
CA CYS A 26 -0.67 -6.32 -3.44
C CYS A 26 -0.85 -5.04 -4.26
N ILE A 27 0.23 -4.51 -4.85
CA ILE A 27 0.11 -3.46 -5.87
C ILE A 27 -0.45 -4.14 -7.13
N LEU A 28 -1.77 -4.24 -7.20
CA LEU A 28 -2.48 -4.88 -8.30
C LEU A 28 -2.92 -3.85 -9.32
N ARG A 29 -2.76 -4.21 -10.59
CA ARG A 29 -3.06 -3.30 -11.71
C ARG A 29 -4.55 -3.16 -11.98
N PHE A 30 -5.36 -4.15 -11.59
CA PHE A 30 -6.82 -4.16 -11.76
C PHE A 30 -7.49 -5.01 -10.67
N CYS A 31 -8.59 -4.48 -10.14
CA CYS A 31 -9.51 -5.13 -9.21
C CYS A 31 -10.92 -5.13 -9.80
N TYR A 32 -11.51 -6.32 -9.87
CA TYR A 32 -12.81 -6.59 -10.47
C TYR A 32 -13.80 -6.96 -9.38
N PHE A 33 -14.99 -6.40 -9.53
CA PHE A 33 -16.07 -6.58 -8.59
C PHE A 33 -17.34 -7.02 -9.33
N ASN A 34 -18.09 -7.88 -8.66
CA ASN A 34 -19.42 -8.23 -9.08
C ASN A 34 -20.35 -8.01 -7.89
N ASN A 35 -21.03 -6.86 -7.87
CA ASN A 35 -22.06 -6.54 -6.90
C ASN A 35 -23.39 -6.32 -7.62
N VAL A 36 -24.50 -6.62 -6.96
CA VAL A 36 -25.87 -6.44 -7.47
C VAL A 36 -26.10 -4.99 -7.96
N SER A 37 -25.55 -3.99 -7.29
CA SER A 37 -25.70 -2.57 -7.67
C SER A 37 -24.84 -2.14 -8.86
N ARG A 38 -23.68 -2.77 -9.07
CA ARG A 38 -22.77 -2.50 -10.20
C ARG A 38 -22.11 -3.81 -10.69
N PRO A 39 -22.85 -4.63 -11.45
CA PRO A 39 -22.32 -5.88 -11.99
C PRO A 39 -21.16 -5.61 -12.95
N GLY A 40 -20.04 -6.32 -12.79
CA GLY A 40 -18.88 -6.19 -13.68
C GLY A 40 -18.08 -4.90 -13.53
N ALA A 41 -18.24 -4.15 -12.43
CA ALA A 41 -17.43 -2.97 -12.17
C ALA A 41 -15.93 -3.32 -12.09
N VAL A 42 -15.12 -2.48 -12.73
CA VAL A 42 -13.66 -2.60 -12.72
C VAL A 42 -13.09 -1.32 -12.15
N CYS A 43 -12.16 -1.44 -11.21
CA CYS A 43 -11.34 -0.31 -10.78
C CYS A 43 -9.91 -0.79 -10.55
N ALA A 44 -8.99 0.14 -10.38
CA ALA A 44 -7.59 -0.15 -10.11
C ALA A 44 -7.12 0.79 -9.01
N PRO A 45 -7.23 0.39 -7.73
CA PRO A 45 -6.64 1.17 -6.65
C PRO A 45 -5.11 1.10 -6.74
N ASP A 46 -4.44 2.20 -6.41
CA ASP A 46 -2.97 2.23 -6.39
C ASP A 46 -2.39 1.30 -5.32
N VAL A 47 -3.08 1.21 -4.18
CA VAL A 47 -2.74 0.31 -3.09
C VAL A 47 -3.97 -0.49 -2.68
N LEU A 48 -3.78 -1.80 -2.53
CA LEU A 48 -4.78 -2.75 -2.09
C LEU A 48 -4.16 -3.71 -1.07
N VAL A 49 -4.83 -3.89 0.07
CA VAL A 49 -4.42 -4.85 1.09
C VAL A 49 -5.60 -5.76 1.43
N THR A 50 -5.32 -7.06 1.46
CA THR A 50 -6.27 -8.08 1.94
C THR A 50 -5.57 -9.08 2.84
N PHE A 51 -6.07 -9.24 4.06
CA PHE A 51 -5.62 -10.22 5.04
C PHE A 51 -6.39 -11.55 4.91
N GLY A 52 -5.76 -12.62 5.37
CA GLY A 52 -6.41 -13.94 5.52
C GLY A 52 -6.68 -14.67 4.21
N ILE A 53 -6.08 -14.24 3.10
CA ILE A 53 -6.13 -14.93 1.81
C ILE A 53 -4.77 -15.56 1.50
N GLY A 54 -4.77 -16.74 0.85
CA GLY A 54 -3.55 -17.46 0.52
C GLY A 54 -2.60 -16.65 -0.38
N GLN A 55 -1.28 -16.82 -0.19
CA GLN A 55 -0.29 -16.20 -1.06
C GLN A 55 -0.28 -16.89 -2.43
N LYS A 56 -0.47 -16.11 -3.50
CA LYS A 56 -0.35 -16.55 -4.89
C LYS A 56 -0.04 -15.34 -5.77
N GLN A 57 0.56 -15.59 -6.93
CA GLN A 57 0.71 -14.56 -7.96
C GLN A 57 -0.68 -14.14 -8.45
N ARG A 58 -0.93 -12.82 -8.47
CA ARG A 58 -2.20 -12.23 -8.90
C ARG A 58 -1.89 -11.15 -9.93
N HIS A 59 -2.41 -11.32 -11.16
CA HIS A 59 -2.42 -10.25 -12.16
C HIS A 59 -3.64 -9.34 -12.00
N THR A 60 -4.74 -9.92 -11.51
CA THR A 60 -6.02 -9.26 -11.29
C THR A 60 -6.60 -9.75 -9.97
N TYR A 61 -7.26 -8.87 -9.22
CA TYR A 61 -8.05 -9.27 -8.05
C TYR A 61 -9.50 -9.41 -8.48
N LYS A 62 -10.12 -10.58 -8.37
CA LYS A 62 -11.55 -10.75 -8.66
C LYS A 62 -12.24 -11.18 -7.38
N VAL A 63 -13.13 -10.35 -6.85
CA VAL A 63 -13.76 -10.61 -5.53
C VAL A 63 -14.49 -11.96 -5.50
N TRP A 64 -15.10 -12.39 -6.61
CA TRP A 64 -15.77 -13.69 -6.68
C TRP A 64 -14.81 -14.89 -6.75
N GLU A 65 -13.55 -14.70 -7.18
CA GLU A 65 -12.52 -15.76 -7.16
C GLU A 65 -11.78 -15.79 -5.82
N GLU A 66 -11.57 -14.63 -5.20
CA GLU A 66 -10.89 -14.52 -3.90
C GLU A 66 -11.85 -14.72 -2.72
N GLY A 67 -13.17 -14.59 -2.94
CA GLY A 67 -14.22 -14.74 -1.92
C GLY A 67 -14.29 -13.61 -0.88
N LYS A 68 -13.51 -12.53 -1.07
CA LYS A 68 -13.36 -11.44 -0.11
C LYS A 68 -13.02 -10.13 -0.80
N VAL A 69 -13.60 -9.01 -0.35
CA VAL A 69 -13.22 -7.65 -0.77
C VAL A 69 -11.95 -7.19 -0.07
N PRO A 70 -11.20 -6.22 -0.61
CA PRO A 70 -10.06 -5.64 0.10
C PRO A 70 -10.42 -5.14 1.49
N ASP A 71 -9.49 -5.30 2.43
CA ASP A 71 -9.61 -4.73 3.78
C ASP A 71 -9.21 -3.24 3.79
N PHE A 72 -8.35 -2.84 2.85
CA PHE A 72 -7.89 -1.46 2.73
C PHE A 72 -7.58 -1.13 1.28
N VAL A 73 -7.92 0.09 0.88
CA VAL A 73 -7.49 0.68 -0.39
C VAL A 73 -6.96 2.10 -0.19
N MET A 74 -5.98 2.49 -0.98
CA MET A 74 -5.47 3.86 -1.04
C MET A 74 -5.27 4.31 -2.49
N GLU A 75 -5.51 5.60 -2.72
CA GLU A 75 -5.36 6.27 -4.01
C GLU A 75 -4.40 7.45 -3.89
N PHE A 76 -3.55 7.60 -4.90
CA PHE A 76 -2.65 8.73 -5.10
C PHE A 76 -3.38 9.71 -6.02
N SER A 77 -4.11 10.63 -5.42
CA SER A 77 -4.90 11.62 -6.14
C SER A 77 -4.01 12.61 -6.87
N SER A 78 -4.39 12.89 -8.12
CA SER A 78 -3.73 13.82 -9.01
C SER A 78 -4.75 14.79 -9.62
N LYS A 79 -4.27 15.76 -10.39
CA LYS A 79 -5.10 16.73 -11.12
C LYS A 79 -6.27 16.09 -11.89
N THR A 80 -6.05 14.92 -12.49
CA THR A 80 -7.04 14.25 -13.34
C THR A 80 -7.92 13.26 -12.60
N THR A 81 -7.55 12.82 -11.39
CA THR A 81 -8.24 11.74 -10.67
C THR A 81 -8.98 12.20 -9.42
N TYR A 82 -8.56 13.30 -8.78
CA TYR A 82 -9.04 13.69 -7.45
C TYR A 82 -10.57 13.80 -7.34
N GLN A 83 -11.25 14.31 -8.38
CA GLN A 83 -12.71 14.43 -8.37
C GLN A 83 -13.40 13.05 -8.32
N ASN A 84 -12.89 12.11 -9.10
CA ASN A 84 -13.40 10.73 -9.14
C ASN A 84 -13.07 9.99 -7.85
N ASP A 85 -11.87 10.22 -7.28
CA ASP A 85 -11.45 9.67 -6.00
C ASP A 85 -12.37 10.17 -4.85
N LEU A 86 -12.79 11.44 -4.88
CA LEU A 86 -13.71 12.04 -3.91
C LEU A 86 -15.20 11.71 -4.13
N THR A 87 -15.58 11.07 -5.24
CA THR A 87 -17.00 10.87 -5.60
C THR A 87 -17.30 9.42 -5.99
N ASP A 88 -17.06 9.06 -7.25
CA ASP A 88 -17.45 7.78 -7.84
C ASP A 88 -16.72 6.59 -7.21
N LYS A 89 -15.40 6.70 -6.96
CA LYS A 89 -14.63 5.65 -6.27
C LYS A 89 -15.05 5.52 -4.82
N MET A 90 -15.25 6.64 -4.12
CA MET A 90 -15.73 6.62 -2.74
C MET A 90 -17.08 5.89 -2.62
N THR A 91 -18.01 6.19 -3.52
CA THR A 91 -19.31 5.52 -3.57
C THR A 91 -19.16 4.04 -3.91
N LEU A 92 -18.32 3.71 -4.89
CA LEU A 92 -18.05 2.33 -5.29
C LEU A 92 -17.47 1.51 -4.12
N TYR A 93 -16.41 2.00 -3.48
CA TYR A 93 -15.74 1.30 -2.37
C TYR A 93 -16.65 1.12 -1.15
N ALA A 94 -17.51 2.12 -0.86
CA ALA A 94 -18.52 2.00 0.18
C ALA A 94 -19.55 0.90 -0.14
N GLN A 95 -20.07 0.88 -1.38
CA GLN A 95 -21.01 -0.15 -1.83
C GLN A 95 -20.41 -1.56 -1.81
N LEU A 96 -19.09 -1.66 -2.03
CA LEU A 96 -18.35 -2.92 -1.95
C LEU A 96 -18.09 -3.37 -0.52
N GLY A 97 -18.25 -2.50 0.47
CA GLY A 97 -17.98 -2.85 1.85
C GLY A 97 -16.51 -2.77 2.25
N ILE A 98 -15.68 -2.03 1.50
CA ILE A 98 -14.25 -1.89 1.81
C ILE A 98 -14.11 -1.03 3.07
N PRO A 99 -13.50 -1.53 4.16
CA PRO A 99 -13.65 -0.90 5.46
C PRO A 99 -12.72 0.31 5.69
N ASN A 100 -11.55 0.39 5.06
CA ASN A 100 -10.71 1.60 5.04
C ASN A 100 -10.40 2.08 3.62
N TYR A 101 -10.51 3.39 3.43
CA TYR A 101 -10.16 4.08 2.20
C TYR A 101 -9.34 5.33 2.51
N LEU A 102 -8.13 5.44 1.96
CA LEU A 102 -7.28 6.62 2.09
C LEU A 102 -7.04 7.31 0.74
N LEU A 103 -6.90 8.63 0.80
CA LEU A 103 -6.52 9.48 -0.33
C LEU A 103 -5.25 10.24 0.03
N TYR A 104 -4.30 10.27 -0.89
CA TYR A 104 -3.06 11.02 -0.76
C TYR A 104 -2.83 11.89 -2.00
N ASP A 105 -2.59 13.19 -1.79
CA ASP A 105 -2.20 14.15 -2.81
C ASP A 105 -0.79 14.66 -2.51
N ALA A 106 0.19 14.14 -3.27
CA ALA A 106 1.60 14.48 -3.11
C ALA A 106 1.90 15.96 -3.44
N GLU A 107 1.10 16.59 -4.30
CA GLU A 107 1.28 17.99 -4.66
C GLU A 107 0.61 18.93 -3.65
N ALA A 108 -0.37 18.44 -2.89
CA ALA A 108 -1.21 19.22 -1.98
C ALA A 108 -1.95 20.37 -2.70
N LEU A 109 -2.46 20.09 -3.90
CA LEU A 109 -3.11 21.08 -4.78
C LEU A 109 -4.57 20.74 -5.13
N TYR A 110 -5.00 19.50 -4.92
CA TYR A 110 -6.23 18.97 -5.49
C TYR A 110 -7.21 18.48 -4.42
N LEU A 111 -6.71 17.87 -3.34
CA LEU A 111 -7.56 17.44 -2.22
C LEU A 111 -7.76 18.56 -1.19
N PRO A 112 -8.86 18.55 -0.41
CA PRO A 112 -9.05 19.45 0.72
C PRO A 112 -7.94 19.37 1.78
N SER A 113 -7.34 18.18 1.93
CA SER A 113 -6.17 17.92 2.77
C SER A 113 -5.22 17.00 1.99
N PRO A 114 -3.88 17.14 2.12
CA PRO A 114 -2.92 16.29 1.41
C PRO A 114 -3.06 14.80 1.74
N LEU A 115 -3.57 14.49 2.92
CA LEU A 115 -3.88 13.14 3.37
C LEU A 115 -5.27 13.11 4.00
N MET A 116 -6.09 12.15 3.60
CA MET A 116 -7.44 11.94 4.11
C MET A 116 -7.69 10.45 4.31
N GLY A 117 -8.29 10.08 5.44
CA GLY A 117 -8.72 8.70 5.71
C GLY A 117 -10.23 8.61 5.89
N PHE A 118 -10.79 7.47 5.54
CA PHE A 118 -12.21 7.17 5.69
C PHE A 118 -12.42 5.76 6.21
N GLN A 119 -13.31 5.64 7.20
CA GLN A 119 -13.76 4.37 7.77
C GLN A 119 -15.19 4.10 7.29
N LEU A 120 -15.48 2.88 6.84
CA LEU A 120 -16.84 2.50 6.48
C LEU A 120 -17.67 2.23 7.73
N VAL A 121 -18.75 2.98 7.91
CA VAL A 121 -19.70 2.84 9.02
C VAL A 121 -21.11 2.72 8.46
N LYS A 122 -21.77 1.57 8.66
CA LYS A 122 -23.14 1.30 8.18
C LYS A 122 -23.33 1.59 6.68
N GLY A 123 -22.31 1.26 5.87
CA GLY A 123 -22.34 1.42 4.41
C GLY A 123 -22.03 2.83 3.89
N VAL A 124 -21.62 3.75 4.77
CA VAL A 124 -21.20 5.11 4.40
C VAL A 124 -19.81 5.38 4.93
N TYR A 125 -18.96 6.04 4.13
CA TYR A 125 -17.65 6.48 4.59
C TYR A 125 -17.78 7.68 5.52
N VAL A 126 -17.14 7.57 6.68
CA VAL A 126 -16.98 8.65 7.65
C VAL A 126 -15.49 9.02 7.70
N PRO A 127 -15.13 10.32 7.66
CA PRO A 127 -13.74 10.73 7.79
C PRO A 127 -13.12 10.23 9.09
N ILE A 128 -11.90 9.70 8.98
CA ILE A 128 -11.02 9.42 10.12
C ILE A 128 -10.39 10.76 10.53
N PRO A 129 -10.61 11.26 11.75
CA PRO A 129 -9.99 12.49 12.19
C PRO A 129 -8.47 12.34 12.20
N PRO A 130 -7.72 13.36 11.73
CA PRO A 130 -6.27 13.32 11.82
C PRO A 130 -5.79 13.40 13.26
N GLY A 131 -4.65 12.78 13.53
CA GLY A 131 -3.89 12.94 14.76
C GLY A 131 -3.37 14.36 14.95
N VAL A 132 -2.78 14.62 16.11
CA VAL A 132 -2.22 15.95 16.47
C VAL A 132 -1.14 16.40 15.49
N ASP A 133 -0.39 15.45 14.93
CA ASP A 133 0.66 15.66 13.94
C ASP A 133 0.15 15.60 12.48
N GLY A 134 -1.17 15.51 12.28
CA GLY A 134 -1.79 15.39 10.96
C GLY A 134 -1.80 13.97 10.39
N SER A 135 -1.37 12.96 11.16
CA SER A 135 -1.38 11.55 10.74
C SER A 135 -2.80 11.00 10.57
N ILE A 136 -2.94 9.98 9.74
CA ILE A 136 -4.17 9.18 9.63
C ILE A 136 -3.88 7.77 10.12
N HIS A 137 -4.55 7.36 11.19
CA HIS A 137 -4.47 6.00 11.73
C HIS A 137 -5.43 5.06 10.98
N SER A 138 -4.93 3.88 10.59
CA SER A 138 -5.75 2.78 10.09
C SER A 138 -5.78 1.64 11.11
N ASP A 139 -6.89 1.51 11.84
CA ASP A 139 -7.09 0.43 12.83
C ASP A 139 -6.94 -0.96 12.18
N ILE A 140 -7.31 -1.08 10.91
CA ILE A 140 -7.32 -2.35 10.16
C ILE A 140 -5.90 -2.80 9.82
N LEU A 141 -5.01 -1.84 9.52
CA LEU A 141 -3.62 -2.14 9.23
C LEU A 141 -2.73 -2.11 10.48
N GLY A 142 -3.15 -1.41 11.54
CA GLY A 142 -2.28 -1.07 12.67
C GLY A 142 -1.16 -0.12 12.26
N LEU A 143 -1.42 0.74 11.25
CA LEU A 143 -0.42 1.64 10.67
C LEU A 143 -0.90 3.09 10.74
N ASP A 144 0.05 4.00 10.98
CA ASP A 144 -0.14 5.43 10.87
C ASP A 144 0.47 5.95 9.56
N PHE A 145 -0.27 6.78 8.85
CA PHE A 145 0.17 7.42 7.62
C PHE A 145 0.49 8.88 7.90
N HIS A 146 1.72 9.29 7.60
CA HIS A 146 2.22 10.64 7.86
C HIS A 146 2.68 11.30 6.56
N ILE A 147 2.51 12.61 6.47
CA ILE A 147 3.16 13.42 5.43
C ILE A 147 4.36 14.12 6.03
N ARG A 148 5.56 13.68 5.65
CA ARG A 148 6.85 14.25 6.08
C ARG A 148 7.62 14.67 4.86
N GLU A 149 8.10 15.92 4.84
CA GLU A 149 8.85 16.47 3.70
C GLU A 149 8.17 16.27 2.33
N ARG A 150 6.82 16.37 2.30
CA ARG A 150 5.96 16.12 1.12
C ARG A 150 6.01 14.68 0.59
N ARG A 151 6.39 13.72 1.43
CA ARG A 151 6.36 12.28 1.15
C ARG A 151 5.41 11.60 2.11
N LEU A 152 4.77 10.55 1.61
CA LEU A 152 4.01 9.62 2.43
C LEU A 152 5.00 8.69 3.13
N GLU A 153 5.00 8.74 4.45
CA GLU A 153 5.72 7.82 5.32
C GLU A 153 4.73 7.01 6.14
N VAL A 154 5.10 5.78 6.47
CA VAL A 154 4.22 4.85 7.19
C VAL A 154 4.92 4.40 8.47
N TYR A 155 4.23 4.55 9.58
CA TYR A 155 4.68 4.11 10.89
C TYR A 155 3.88 2.90 11.33
N ASP A 156 4.58 1.85 11.75
CA ASP A 156 3.98 0.66 12.34
C ASP A 156 3.72 0.92 13.83
N SER A 157 2.47 1.27 14.14
CA SER A 157 2.04 1.59 15.50
C SER A 157 2.13 0.38 16.45
N VAL A 158 2.11 -0.84 15.92
CA VAL A 158 2.18 -2.07 16.71
C VAL A 158 3.61 -2.40 17.10
N ARG A 159 4.56 -2.16 16.18
CA ARG A 159 6.00 -2.42 16.40
C ARG A 159 6.79 -1.19 16.84
N GLU A 160 6.14 -0.03 16.88
CA GLU A 160 6.74 1.25 17.22
C GLU A 160 7.95 1.61 16.34
N GLN A 161 7.81 1.44 15.02
CA GLN A 161 8.90 1.71 14.07
C GLN A 161 8.43 2.29 12.74
N TRP A 162 9.26 3.10 12.10
CA TRP A 162 9.04 3.56 10.73
C TRP A 162 9.28 2.41 9.74
N LEU A 163 8.38 2.26 8.77
CA LEU A 163 8.57 1.32 7.67
C LEU A 163 9.56 1.90 6.67
N GLN A 164 10.57 1.10 6.35
CA GLN A 164 11.55 1.46 5.34
C GLN A 164 11.04 1.12 3.94
N THR A 165 11.36 1.99 2.98
CA THR A 165 11.22 1.69 1.56
C THR A 165 12.25 0.64 1.13
N PRO A 166 12.00 -0.11 0.03
CA PRO A 166 12.98 -1.05 -0.49
C PRO A 166 14.34 -0.44 -0.81
N ALA A 167 14.37 0.84 -1.21
CA ALA A 167 15.61 1.57 -1.48
C ALA A 167 16.41 1.81 -0.19
N GLU A 168 15.74 2.30 0.87
CA GLU A 168 16.38 2.54 2.16
C GLU A 168 16.92 1.24 2.78
N THR A 169 16.17 0.14 2.68
CA THR A 169 16.65 -1.18 3.14
C THR A 169 17.86 -1.65 2.33
N ALA A 170 17.88 -1.42 1.01
CA ALA A 170 19.02 -1.77 0.17
C ALA A 170 20.27 -0.94 0.49
N GLU A 171 20.11 0.37 0.71
CA GLU A 171 21.19 1.27 1.11
C GLU A 171 21.76 0.89 2.49
N ALA A 172 20.90 0.58 3.45
CA ALA A 172 21.31 0.12 4.77
C ALA A 172 22.11 -1.20 4.72
N GLU A 173 21.69 -2.14 3.86
CA GLU A 173 22.40 -3.40 3.66
C GLU A 173 23.77 -3.18 3.01
N VAL A 174 23.85 -2.31 2.01
CA VAL A 174 25.13 -1.93 1.38
C VAL A 174 26.07 -1.30 2.41
N ALA A 175 25.58 -0.37 3.23
CA ALA A 175 26.36 0.26 4.27
C ALA A 175 26.85 -0.74 5.32
N ARG A 176 26.00 -1.70 5.73
CA ARG A 176 26.36 -2.78 6.65
C ARG A 176 27.49 -3.65 6.10
N LEU A 177 27.38 -4.09 4.84
CA LEU A 177 28.40 -4.91 4.18
C LEU A 177 29.71 -4.14 3.99
N GLN A 178 29.65 -2.84 3.70
CA GLN A 178 30.83 -1.99 3.61
C GLN A 178 31.55 -1.84 4.96
N ALA A 179 30.79 -1.64 6.04
CA ALA A 179 31.34 -1.55 7.39
C ALA A 179 31.95 -2.88 7.86
N GLU A 180 31.28 -4.00 7.58
CA GLU A 180 31.82 -5.33 7.86
C GLU A 180 33.11 -5.59 7.08
N LEU A 181 33.13 -5.29 5.77
CA LEU A 181 34.33 -5.44 4.95
C LEU A 181 35.48 -4.55 5.44
N ALA A 182 35.20 -3.31 5.86
CA ALA A 182 36.20 -2.43 6.44
C ALA A 182 36.78 -3.00 7.74
N HIS A 183 35.93 -3.60 8.60
CA HIS A 183 36.38 -4.25 9.83
C HIS A 183 37.27 -5.48 9.59
N TRP A 184 37.04 -6.26 8.53
CA TRP A 184 37.87 -7.41 8.17
C TRP A 184 39.21 -7.03 7.51
N LEU A 185 39.34 -5.79 7.04
CA LEU A 185 40.54 -5.28 6.37
C LEU A 185 41.47 -4.49 7.31
N GLU A 186 41.06 -4.26 8.56
CA GLU A 186 41.88 -3.74 9.68
C GLU A 186 42.55 -4.87 10.47
#